data_AF-A0A924T4Y7-F1
#
_entry.id   AF-A0A924T4Y7-F1
#
_cell.length_a   1.000
_cell.length_b   1.000
_cell.length_c   1.000
_cell.angle_alpha   90.00
_cell.angle_beta   90.00
_cell.angle_gamma   90.00
#
_symmetry.space_group_name_H-M   'P 1'
#
loop_
_entity.id
_entity.type
_entity.pdbx_description
1 polymer ?
#
loop_
_entity_poly.entity_id
_entity_poly.type
_entity_poly.pdbx_seq_one_letter_code
_entity_poly.pdbx_strand_id
1 'polypeptide(L)'
;MTWRDLHASIAIALGLVTVTVLVTGLTWAQHSGDNFRAAQQALGQGTPKAPKGLRSQPVAGSNRTALSWQAVHDQVRAQAPDIALQLTPPSGADGVWRAENFDRSQPTKRFVSMVDAYSGQTLFYSGWDQLPALSKATAVGIPFHRGEFGGWNQVLLILAALAAVFSVVSGLMMWWLRRPRGSLAAPQVGRQTLRQLPPRTWWWLLPLAGALSLALPVFRWSLALFIGIEVVRLCLEKPAPASAA
;
A
#
# COMPACT_ATOMS: atom_id res chain seq x y z
N MET A 1 27.78 20.61 -9.46
CA MET A 1 26.63 19.68 -9.61
C MET A 1 25.37 20.53 -9.71
N THR A 2 24.52 20.36 -10.74
CA THR A 2 23.30 21.20 -10.87
C THR A 2 22.14 20.64 -10.06
N TRP A 3 21.11 21.46 -9.79
CA TRP A 3 19.86 21.00 -9.15
C TRP A 3 19.21 19.82 -9.89
N ARG A 4 19.27 19.84 -11.23
CA ARG A 4 18.73 18.77 -12.06
C ARG A 4 19.48 17.46 -11.85
N ASP A 5 20.81 17.51 -11.82
CA ASP A 5 21.63 16.32 -11.68
C ASP A 5 21.44 15.70 -10.28
N LEU A 6 21.41 16.53 -9.22
CA LEU A 6 21.10 16.07 -7.86
C LEU A 6 19.70 15.44 -7.75
N HIS A 7 18.68 16.11 -8.29
CA HIS A 7 17.30 15.61 -8.31
C HIS A 7 17.22 14.25 -8.99
N ALA A 8 17.80 14.13 -10.19
CA ALA A 8 17.77 12.89 -10.96
C ALA A 8 18.57 11.76 -10.29
N SER A 9 19.79 12.05 -9.83
CA SER A 9 20.65 11.03 -9.21
C SER A 9 20.05 10.45 -7.93
N ILE A 10 19.51 11.29 -7.05
CA ILE A 10 18.88 10.83 -5.80
C ILE A 10 17.59 10.05 -6.10
N ALA A 11 16.77 10.54 -7.04
CA ALA A 11 15.55 9.86 -7.45
C ALA A 11 15.83 8.50 -8.09
N ILE A 12 16.90 8.36 -8.86
CA ILE A 12 17.30 7.06 -9.44
C ILE A 12 17.84 6.14 -8.33
N ALA A 13 18.74 6.64 -7.48
CA ALA A 13 19.37 5.85 -6.42
C ALA A 13 18.34 5.24 -5.44
N LEU A 14 17.29 6.00 -5.11
CA LEU A 14 16.24 5.57 -4.17
C LEU A 14 14.91 5.24 -4.86
N GLY A 15 14.90 5.22 -6.20
CA GLY A 15 13.69 5.06 -7.00
C GLY A 15 13.01 3.72 -6.76
N LEU A 16 13.79 2.63 -6.73
CA LEU A 16 13.26 1.29 -6.48
C LEU A 16 12.58 1.22 -5.11
N VAL A 17 13.26 1.70 -4.06
CA VAL A 17 12.70 1.74 -2.69
C VAL A 17 11.43 2.56 -2.65
N THR A 18 11.45 3.75 -3.27
CA THR A 18 10.30 4.66 -3.32
C THR A 18 9.11 4.00 -4.01
N VAL A 19 9.33 3.34 -5.15
CA VAL A 19 8.27 2.60 -5.87
C VAL A 19 7.75 1.44 -5.02
N THR A 20 8.62 0.67 -4.37
CA THR A 20 8.19 -0.41 -3.48
C THR A 20 7.31 0.11 -2.34
N VAL A 21 7.71 1.20 -1.68
CA VAL A 21 6.93 1.85 -0.61
C VAL A 21 5.59 2.36 -1.16
N LEU A 22 5.57 3.03 -2.31
CA LEU A 22 4.34 3.49 -2.94
C LEU A 22 3.37 2.34 -3.24
N VAL A 23 3.84 1.30 -3.93
CA VAL A 23 3.02 0.14 -4.31
C VAL A 23 2.46 -0.58 -3.08
N THR A 24 3.30 -0.82 -2.07
CA THR A 24 2.86 -1.48 -0.83
C THR A 24 1.85 -0.63 -0.06
N GLY A 25 2.05 0.69 0.04
CA GLY A 25 1.11 1.60 0.71
C GLY A 25 -0.25 1.68 0.00
N LEU A 26 -0.27 1.58 -1.33
CA LEU A 26 -1.52 1.59 -2.11
C LEU A 26 -2.41 0.39 -1.80
N THR A 27 -1.85 -0.75 -1.38
CA THR A 27 -2.64 -1.97 -1.07
C THR A 27 -3.49 -1.85 0.20
N TRP A 28 -3.21 -0.91 1.09
CA TRP A 28 -4.01 -0.67 2.30
C TRP A 28 -4.66 0.72 2.35
N ALA A 29 -4.42 1.59 1.36
CA ALA A 29 -5.02 2.91 1.33
C ALA A 29 -6.55 2.80 1.32
N GLN A 30 -7.28 3.78 1.87
CA GLN A 30 -8.72 3.65 2.06
C GLN A 30 -9.45 3.25 0.78
N HIS A 31 -9.23 3.98 -0.32
CA HIS A 31 -9.90 3.69 -1.60
C HIS A 31 -9.14 2.68 -2.47
N SER A 32 -7.83 2.87 -2.70
CA SER A 32 -7.05 1.97 -3.57
C SER A 32 -6.87 0.58 -2.96
N GLY A 33 -6.83 0.48 -1.63
CA GLY A 33 -6.81 -0.78 -0.92
C GLY A 33 -8.14 -1.53 -0.99
N ASP A 34 -9.28 -0.84 -1.04
CA ASP A 34 -10.58 -1.47 -1.31
C ASP A 34 -10.62 -2.09 -2.71
N ASN A 35 -10.17 -1.34 -3.73
CA ASN A 35 -10.05 -1.86 -5.10
C ASN A 35 -9.11 -3.07 -5.17
N PHE A 36 -7.96 -3.00 -4.47
CA PHE A 36 -7.02 -4.11 -4.40
C PHE A 36 -7.62 -5.34 -3.69
N ARG A 37 -8.31 -5.16 -2.56
CA ARG A 37 -9.01 -6.24 -1.85
C ARG A 37 -10.11 -6.88 -2.69
N ALA A 38 -10.86 -6.07 -3.46
CA ALA A 38 -11.87 -6.57 -4.37
C ALA A 38 -11.24 -7.42 -5.49
N ALA A 39 -10.15 -6.94 -6.09
CA ALA A 39 -9.39 -7.72 -7.08
C ALA A 39 -8.81 -9.01 -6.49
N GLN A 40 -8.21 -8.96 -5.30
CA GLN A 40 -7.71 -10.15 -4.60
C GLN A 40 -8.82 -11.18 -4.39
N GLN A 41 -10.02 -10.76 -3.99
CA GLN A 41 -11.16 -11.65 -3.78
C GLN A 41 -11.65 -12.25 -5.10
N ALA A 42 -11.81 -11.43 -6.15
CA ALA A 42 -12.24 -11.88 -7.47
C ALA A 42 -11.27 -12.90 -8.10
N LEU A 43 -9.98 -12.78 -7.80
CA LEU A 43 -8.94 -13.71 -8.27
C LEU A 43 -8.76 -14.95 -7.37
N GLY A 44 -9.53 -15.09 -6.28
CA GLY A 44 -9.34 -16.17 -5.30
C GLY A 44 -8.01 -16.07 -4.52
N GLN A 45 -7.43 -14.88 -4.45
CA GLN A 45 -6.11 -14.60 -3.86
C GLN A 45 -6.19 -13.86 -2.51
N GLY A 46 -7.38 -13.78 -1.92
CA GLY A 46 -7.62 -13.15 -0.62
C GLY A 46 -7.18 -14.02 0.56
N THR A 47 -6.92 -13.38 1.70
CA THR A 47 -6.55 -14.08 2.95
C THR A 47 -7.71 -14.99 3.40
N PRO A 48 -7.45 -16.27 3.74
CA PRO A 48 -8.45 -17.14 4.33
C PRO A 48 -9.08 -16.50 5.57
N LYS A 49 -10.41 -16.47 5.61
CA LYS A 49 -11.18 -15.90 6.74
C LYS A 49 -11.79 -17.03 7.54
N ALA A 50 -11.81 -16.85 8.86
CA ALA A 50 -12.55 -17.75 9.75
C ALA A 50 -14.03 -17.78 9.34
N PRO A 51 -14.69 -18.96 9.38
CA PRO A 51 -16.13 -19.06 9.17
C PRO A 51 -16.90 -18.06 10.05
N LYS A 52 -18.00 -17.51 9.51
CA LYS A 52 -18.87 -16.64 10.31
C LYS A 52 -19.59 -17.47 11.37
N GLY A 53 -19.70 -16.94 12.58
CA GLY A 53 -20.47 -17.57 13.65
C GLY A 53 -19.76 -18.71 14.38
N LEU A 54 -18.43 -18.78 14.34
CA LEU A 54 -17.68 -19.61 15.28
C LEU A 54 -18.08 -19.24 16.71
N ARG A 55 -18.44 -20.26 17.50
CA ARG A 55 -18.84 -20.11 18.90
C ARG A 55 -18.20 -21.20 19.72
N SER A 56 -17.85 -20.85 20.95
CA SER A 56 -17.37 -21.82 21.91
C SER A 56 -18.54 -22.60 22.51
N GLN A 57 -18.34 -23.90 22.71
CA GLN A 57 -19.35 -24.78 23.32
C GLN A 57 -18.86 -25.28 24.67
N PRO A 58 -19.60 -25.04 25.76
CA PRO A 58 -19.27 -25.63 27.06
C PRO A 58 -19.21 -27.15 26.96
N VAL A 59 -18.13 -27.75 27.47
CA VAL A 59 -17.96 -29.20 27.43
C VAL A 59 -19.03 -29.85 28.32
N ALA A 60 -19.84 -30.73 27.74
CA ALA A 60 -20.90 -31.43 28.47
C ALA A 60 -20.31 -32.24 29.63
N GLY A 61 -20.84 -32.04 30.84
CA GLY A 61 -20.34 -32.71 32.06
C GLY A 61 -19.14 -32.03 32.73
N SER A 62 -18.59 -30.96 32.15
CA SER A 62 -17.60 -30.10 32.83
C SER A 62 -18.29 -29.00 33.64
N ASN A 63 -17.65 -28.58 34.73
CA ASN A 63 -17.97 -27.28 35.31
C ASN A 63 -17.70 -26.26 34.19
N ARG A 64 -18.70 -25.47 33.77
CA ARG A 64 -18.69 -24.59 32.58
C ARG A 64 -17.68 -23.43 32.66
N THR A 65 -16.47 -23.70 33.12
CA THR A 65 -15.37 -22.78 33.31
C THR A 65 -14.58 -22.73 32.01
N ALA A 66 -14.52 -21.55 31.41
CA ALA A 66 -13.63 -21.31 30.28
C ALA A 66 -12.18 -21.57 30.70
N LEU A 67 -11.37 -22.03 29.74
CA LEU A 67 -9.93 -22.20 29.90
C LEU A 67 -9.28 -20.87 30.27
N SER A 68 -8.27 -20.95 31.13
CA SER A 68 -7.43 -19.81 31.46
C SER A 68 -6.60 -19.38 30.25
N TRP A 69 -6.14 -18.12 30.27
CA TRP A 69 -5.22 -17.61 29.26
C TRP A 69 -4.00 -18.53 29.09
N GLN A 70 -3.43 -19.01 30.20
CA GLN A 70 -2.23 -19.86 30.20
C GLN A 70 -2.51 -21.21 29.52
N ALA A 71 -3.64 -21.85 29.83
CA ALA A 71 -4.00 -23.13 29.23
C ALA A 71 -4.18 -23.00 27.71
N VAL A 72 -4.86 -21.95 27.25
CA VAL A 72 -5.02 -21.67 25.81
C VAL A 72 -3.68 -21.34 25.17
N HIS A 73 -2.84 -20.55 25.84
CA HIS A 73 -1.50 -20.21 25.37
C HIS A 73 -0.66 -21.46 25.11
N ASP A 74 -0.57 -22.37 26.08
CA ASP A 74 0.28 -23.56 25.97
C ASP A 74 -0.22 -24.49 24.85
N GLN A 75 -1.54 -24.60 24.68
CA GLN A 75 -2.15 -25.37 23.61
C GLN A 75 -1.87 -24.78 22.22
N VAL A 76 -2.05 -23.47 22.05
CA VAL A 76 -1.74 -22.78 20.78
C VAL A 76 -0.26 -22.86 20.47
N ARG A 77 0.60 -22.68 21.50
CA ARG A 77 2.06 -22.67 21.36
C ARG A 77 2.60 -23.97 20.78
N ALA A 78 1.96 -25.10 21.06
CA ALA A 78 2.32 -26.41 20.52
C ALA A 78 2.11 -26.55 19.00
N GLN A 79 1.23 -25.74 18.39
CA GLN A 79 0.89 -25.82 16.97
C GLN A 79 1.37 -24.60 16.16
N ALA A 80 1.57 -23.46 16.83
CA ALA A 80 1.96 -22.22 16.18
C ALA A 80 3.46 -22.20 15.78
N PRO A 81 3.85 -21.43 14.75
CA PRO A 81 5.27 -21.15 14.43
C PRO A 81 5.98 -20.44 15.58
N ASP A 82 7.26 -20.72 15.82
CA ASP A 82 8.04 -20.09 16.90
C ASP A 82 8.24 -18.57 16.68
N ILE A 83 7.25 -17.80 17.13
CA ILE A 83 7.14 -16.35 17.05
C ILE A 83 6.33 -15.85 18.24
N ALA A 84 6.62 -14.62 18.71
CA ALA A 84 5.79 -13.95 19.69
C ALA A 84 4.35 -13.85 19.18
N LEU A 85 3.38 -14.29 19.99
CA LEU A 85 1.97 -14.34 19.65
C LEU A 85 1.15 -13.44 20.57
N GLN A 86 0.00 -13.02 20.08
CA GLN A 86 -1.02 -12.30 20.83
C GLN A 86 -2.25 -13.21 20.97
N LEU A 87 -2.79 -13.27 22.18
CA LEU A 87 -4.07 -13.89 22.47
C LEU A 87 -5.10 -12.80 22.77
N THR A 88 -6.23 -12.85 22.07
CA THR A 88 -7.41 -12.05 22.35
C THR A 88 -8.46 -12.95 23.01
N PRO A 89 -8.93 -12.61 24.22
CA PRO A 89 -9.92 -13.40 24.93
C PRO A 89 -11.28 -13.38 24.24
N PRO A 90 -12.13 -14.39 24.50
CA PRO A 90 -13.49 -14.45 23.99
C PRO A 90 -14.33 -13.29 24.53
N SER A 91 -15.16 -12.73 23.66
CA SER A 91 -16.19 -11.76 24.07
C SER A 91 -17.46 -12.50 24.46
N GLY A 92 -17.74 -12.60 25.76
CA GLY A 92 -18.91 -13.30 26.28
C GLY A 92 -18.74 -14.82 26.38
N ALA A 93 -19.77 -15.51 26.86
CA ALA A 93 -19.71 -16.94 27.20
C ALA A 93 -19.60 -17.87 25.98
N ASP A 94 -20.06 -17.43 24.80
CA ASP A 94 -20.00 -18.19 23.54
C ASP A 94 -18.92 -17.66 22.59
N GLY A 95 -18.15 -16.65 23.00
CA GLY A 95 -17.03 -16.13 22.22
C GLY A 95 -15.88 -17.12 22.09
N VAL A 96 -15.00 -16.92 21.10
CA VAL A 96 -13.81 -17.76 20.85
C VAL A 96 -12.52 -17.02 21.19
N TRP A 97 -11.49 -17.74 21.62
CA TRP A 97 -10.15 -17.18 21.71
C TRP A 97 -9.59 -16.97 20.31
N ARG A 98 -8.88 -15.85 20.09
CA ARG A 98 -8.13 -15.61 18.87
C ARG A 98 -6.65 -15.53 19.20
N ALA A 99 -5.85 -16.39 18.58
CA ALA A 99 -4.40 -16.31 18.60
C ALA A 99 -3.86 -15.87 17.25
N GLU A 100 -2.89 -14.98 17.23
CA GLU A 100 -2.19 -14.58 16.00
C GLU A 100 -0.76 -14.13 16.30
N ASN A 101 0.08 -14.06 15.28
CA ASN A 101 1.44 -13.55 15.47
C ASN A 101 1.42 -12.07 15.87
N PHE A 102 2.14 -11.73 16.93
CA PHE A 102 2.34 -10.36 17.40
C PHE A 102 3.55 -9.72 16.71
N ASP A 103 4.66 -10.46 16.64
CA ASP A 103 5.85 -10.03 15.90
C ASP A 103 5.56 -10.06 14.39
N ARG A 104 5.91 -8.95 13.74
CA ARG A 104 5.65 -8.68 12.32
C ARG A 104 6.94 -8.62 11.49
N SER A 105 8.10 -8.76 12.14
CA SER A 105 9.41 -8.77 11.50
C SER A 105 9.66 -10.04 10.67
N GLN A 106 8.91 -11.10 10.94
CA GLN A 106 9.02 -12.41 10.27
C GLN A 106 7.71 -12.79 9.55
N PRO A 107 7.43 -12.21 8.36
CA PRO A 107 6.18 -12.45 7.62
C PRO A 107 5.84 -13.91 7.35
N THR A 108 6.85 -14.76 7.18
CA THR A 108 6.68 -16.20 6.89
C THR A 108 6.19 -17.00 8.08
N LYS A 109 6.23 -16.43 9.29
CA LYS A 109 5.67 -17.03 10.52
C LYS A 109 4.27 -16.52 10.85
N ARG A 110 3.63 -15.82 9.91
CA ARG A 110 2.26 -15.32 10.07
C ARG A 110 1.29 -16.47 10.28
N PHE A 111 0.43 -16.33 11.29
CA PHE A 111 -0.68 -17.25 11.50
C PHE A 111 -1.84 -16.57 12.22
N VAL A 112 -3.01 -17.18 12.11
CA VAL A 112 -4.19 -16.92 12.92
C VAL A 112 -4.83 -18.25 13.30
N SER A 113 -5.22 -18.37 14.56
CA SER A 113 -5.96 -19.50 15.10
C SER A 113 -7.17 -19.00 15.88
N MET A 114 -8.33 -19.62 15.68
CA MET A 114 -9.50 -19.42 16.55
C MET A 114 -9.69 -20.69 17.37
N VAL A 115 -9.82 -20.54 18.67
CA VAL A 115 -9.81 -21.64 19.64
C VAL A 115 -11.06 -21.59 20.50
N ASP A 116 -11.69 -22.75 20.68
CA ASP A 116 -12.84 -22.93 21.55
C ASP A 116 -12.45 -22.66 23.01
N ALA A 117 -13.25 -21.85 23.70
CA ALA A 117 -12.93 -21.35 25.03
C ALA A 117 -13.05 -22.37 26.16
N TYR A 118 -13.64 -23.54 25.93
CA TYR A 118 -13.85 -24.56 26.97
C TYR A 118 -13.03 -25.81 26.72
N SER A 119 -13.06 -26.31 25.49
CA SER A 119 -12.32 -27.51 25.07
C SER A 119 -10.89 -27.21 24.62
N GLY A 120 -10.61 -25.96 24.22
CA GLY A 120 -9.34 -25.59 23.62
C GLY A 120 -9.17 -26.08 22.19
N GLN A 121 -10.19 -26.70 21.60
CA GLN A 121 -10.14 -27.17 20.23
C GLN A 121 -9.91 -26.01 19.25
N THR A 122 -8.97 -26.18 18.33
CA THR A 122 -8.78 -25.24 17.21
C THR A 122 -9.97 -25.32 16.25
N LEU A 123 -10.77 -24.26 16.20
CA LEU A 123 -11.95 -24.11 15.35
C LEU A 123 -11.60 -23.59 13.95
N PHE A 124 -10.51 -22.83 13.84
CA PHE A 124 -9.99 -22.34 12.57
C PHE A 124 -8.49 -22.10 12.68
N TYR A 125 -7.74 -22.43 11.62
CA TYR A 125 -6.33 -22.13 11.52
C TYR A 125 -5.98 -21.68 10.10
N SER A 126 -5.18 -20.63 10.00
CA SER A 126 -4.56 -20.20 8.74
C SER A 126 -3.16 -19.65 9.03
N GLY A 127 -2.15 -20.39 8.59
CA GLY A 127 -0.74 -20.00 8.60
C GLY A 127 -0.27 -19.50 7.24
N TRP A 128 1.05 -19.32 7.11
CA TRP A 128 1.71 -18.86 5.89
C TRP A 128 1.41 -19.73 4.67
N ASP A 129 1.40 -21.05 4.84
CA ASP A 129 1.24 -21.97 3.71
C ASP A 129 -0.16 -21.94 3.11
N GLN A 130 -1.17 -21.57 3.90
CA GLN A 130 -2.55 -21.39 3.45
C GLN A 130 -2.79 -20.04 2.75
N LEU A 131 -1.82 -19.12 2.77
CA LEU A 131 -1.96 -17.82 2.11
C LEU A 131 -1.71 -17.93 0.60
N PRO A 132 -2.63 -17.42 -0.24
CA PRO A 132 -2.39 -17.25 -1.66
C PRO A 132 -1.25 -16.25 -1.95
N ALA A 133 -0.75 -16.22 -3.19
CA ALA A 133 0.41 -15.42 -3.58
C ALA A 133 0.23 -13.92 -3.30
N LEU A 134 -0.91 -13.31 -3.68
CA LEU A 134 -1.12 -11.87 -3.40
C LEU A 134 -1.27 -11.60 -1.90
N SER A 135 -1.80 -12.55 -1.13
CA SER A 135 -1.88 -12.43 0.32
C SER A 135 -0.51 -12.55 0.99
N LYS A 136 0.38 -13.41 0.47
CA LYS A 136 1.80 -13.46 0.89
C LYS A 136 2.51 -12.15 0.55
N ALA A 137 2.28 -11.62 -0.65
CA ALA A 137 2.86 -10.35 -1.08
C ALA A 137 2.47 -9.19 -0.14
N THR A 138 1.21 -9.08 0.27
CA THR A 138 0.83 -8.07 1.27
C THR A 138 1.33 -8.40 2.66
N ALA A 139 1.35 -9.67 3.08
CA ALA A 139 1.91 -10.07 4.36
C ALA A 139 3.40 -9.71 4.52
N VAL A 140 4.16 -9.62 3.42
CA VAL A 140 5.55 -9.14 3.39
C VAL A 140 5.63 -7.63 3.19
N GLY A 141 4.90 -7.11 2.20
CA GLY A 141 5.00 -5.71 1.77
C GLY A 141 4.50 -4.72 2.81
N ILE A 142 3.47 -5.07 3.58
CA ILE A 142 2.90 -4.23 4.63
C ILE A 142 3.91 -4.00 5.76
N PRO A 143 4.46 -5.07 6.39
CA PRO A 143 5.54 -4.90 7.37
C PRO A 143 6.78 -4.20 6.82
N PHE A 144 7.17 -4.48 5.57
CA PHE A 144 8.26 -3.77 4.92
C PHE A 144 7.98 -2.26 4.91
N HIS A 145 6.82 -1.84 4.41
CA HIS A 145 6.42 -0.42 4.35
C HIS A 145 6.38 0.26 5.72
N ARG A 146 6.05 -0.48 6.79
CA ARG A 146 6.01 0.07 8.16
C ARG A 146 7.37 0.08 8.88
N GLY A 147 8.44 -0.41 8.25
CA GLY A 147 9.74 -0.48 8.92
C GLY A 147 9.84 -1.62 9.94
N GLU A 148 9.00 -2.67 9.84
CA GLU A 148 8.89 -3.72 10.87
C GLU A 148 9.98 -4.82 10.74
N PHE A 149 10.84 -4.78 9.72
CA PHE A 149 11.93 -5.77 9.50
C PHE A 149 13.21 -5.46 10.30
N GLY A 150 13.16 -4.50 11.22
CA GLY A 150 14.28 -4.07 12.04
C GLY A 150 14.96 -2.78 11.55
N GLY A 151 16.06 -2.43 12.19
CA GLY A 151 16.71 -1.12 12.02
C GLY A 151 17.14 -0.79 10.60
N TRP A 152 17.60 -1.79 9.82
CA TRP A 152 18.00 -1.57 8.43
C TRP A 152 16.81 -1.07 7.58
N ASN A 153 15.62 -1.63 7.80
CA ASN A 153 14.42 -1.25 7.07
C ASN A 153 13.99 0.16 7.47
N GLN A 154 14.03 0.49 8.76
CA GLN A 154 13.74 1.83 9.25
C GLN A 154 14.67 2.89 8.64
N VAL A 155 15.98 2.64 8.61
CA VAL A 155 16.96 3.53 7.96
C VAL A 155 16.65 3.68 6.47
N LEU A 156 16.37 2.58 5.78
CA LEU A 156 16.04 2.60 4.35
C LEU A 156 14.79 3.46 4.07
N LEU A 157 13.75 3.33 4.89
CA LEU A 157 12.53 4.12 4.76
C LEU A 157 12.73 5.60 5.12
N ILE A 158 13.58 5.90 6.11
CA ILE A 158 13.98 7.28 6.43
C ILE A 158 14.70 7.91 5.23
N LEU A 159 15.64 7.20 4.61
CA LEU A 159 16.33 7.67 3.41
C LEU A 159 15.35 7.91 2.25
N ALA A 160 14.41 7.00 2.03
CA ALA A 160 13.36 7.17 1.03
C ALA A 160 12.47 8.40 1.32
N ALA A 161 12.09 8.62 2.58
CA ALA A 161 11.32 9.78 2.99
C ALA A 161 12.09 11.09 2.78
N LEU A 162 13.37 11.14 3.19
CA LEU A 162 14.25 12.28 2.95
C LEU A 162 14.44 12.56 1.46
N ALA A 163 14.56 11.52 0.63
CA ALA A 163 14.64 11.66 -0.81
C ALA A 163 13.35 12.18 -1.43
N ALA A 164 12.18 11.77 -0.93
CA ALA A 164 10.90 12.32 -1.36
C ALA A 164 10.79 13.82 -1.01
N VAL A 165 11.15 14.21 0.22
CA VAL A 165 11.20 15.62 0.63
C VAL A 165 12.17 16.41 -0.25
N PHE A 166 13.39 15.87 -0.45
CA PHE A 166 14.38 16.47 -1.33
C PHE A 166 13.85 16.62 -2.76
N SER A 167 13.15 15.63 -3.29
CA SER A 167 12.55 15.65 -4.62
C SER A 167 11.54 16.80 -4.77
N VAL A 168 10.67 17.00 -3.79
CA VAL A 168 9.73 18.14 -3.76
C VAL A 168 10.47 19.47 -3.73
N VAL A 169 11.44 19.63 -2.82
CA VAL A 169 12.21 20.88 -2.66
C VAL A 169 13.01 21.20 -3.92
N SER A 170 13.74 20.22 -4.45
CA SER A 170 14.54 20.40 -5.66
C SER A 170 13.68 20.61 -6.91
N GLY A 171 12.51 19.98 -7.00
CA GLY A 171 11.51 20.26 -8.04
C GLY A 171 11.02 21.71 -7.98
N LEU A 172 10.67 22.20 -6.78
CA LEU A 172 10.29 23.59 -6.56
C LEU A 172 11.43 24.56 -6.88
N MET A 173 12.66 24.22 -6.49
CA MET A 173 13.85 25.04 -6.77
C MET A 173 14.12 25.12 -8.28
N MET A 174 14.05 24.00 -9.00
CA MET A 174 14.18 23.98 -10.46
C MET A 174 13.09 24.82 -11.14
N TRP A 175 11.84 24.74 -10.66
CA TRP A 175 10.77 25.61 -11.14
C TRP A 175 11.07 27.09 -10.84
N TRP A 176 11.45 27.41 -9.61
CA TRP A 176 11.77 28.78 -9.18
C TRP A 176 12.87 29.40 -10.04
N LEU A 177 13.92 28.65 -10.34
CA LEU A 177 15.04 29.12 -11.16
C LEU A 177 14.70 29.23 -12.66
N ARG A 178 13.65 28.55 -13.14
CA ARG A 178 13.26 28.53 -14.57
C ARG A 178 12.01 29.35 -14.89
N ARG A 179 11.25 29.81 -13.87
CA ARG A 179 10.02 30.56 -14.09
C ARG A 179 10.27 31.88 -14.82
N PRO A 180 9.33 32.37 -15.64
CA PRO A 180 9.44 33.68 -16.28
C PRO A 180 9.56 34.81 -15.24
N ARG A 181 10.45 35.79 -15.47
CA ARG A 181 10.59 36.95 -14.59
C ARG A 181 9.27 37.74 -14.51
N GLY A 182 8.85 38.09 -13.29
CA GLY A 182 7.62 38.85 -13.06
C GLY A 182 6.33 38.02 -13.10
N SER A 183 6.41 36.68 -13.21
CA SER A 183 5.23 35.81 -13.23
C SER A 183 5.43 34.55 -12.37
N LEU A 184 4.35 34.05 -11.77
CA LEU A 184 4.27 32.75 -11.10
C LEU A 184 3.72 31.67 -12.05
N ALA A 185 4.14 31.70 -13.31
CA ALA A 185 3.74 30.72 -14.31
C ALA A 185 4.74 29.56 -14.40
N ALA A 186 4.24 28.37 -14.74
CA ALA A 186 5.09 27.26 -15.16
C ALA A 186 5.81 27.60 -16.48
N PRO A 187 7.03 27.07 -16.70
CA PRO A 187 7.66 27.12 -18.01
C PRO A 187 6.72 26.57 -19.09
N GLN A 188 6.52 27.32 -20.18
CA GLN A 188 5.58 26.94 -21.22
C GLN A 188 6.09 25.72 -22.00
N VAL A 189 5.36 24.62 -21.95
CA VAL A 189 5.53 23.52 -22.92
C VAL A 189 4.75 23.93 -24.17
N GLY A 190 5.47 24.22 -25.26
CA GLY A 190 4.84 24.65 -26.50
C GLY A 190 3.99 23.55 -27.12
N ARG A 191 2.86 23.93 -27.77
CA ARG A 191 2.01 23.00 -28.53
C ARG A 191 2.80 22.16 -29.54
N GLN A 192 3.85 22.73 -30.12
CA GLN A 192 4.75 22.05 -31.05
C GLN A 192 5.53 20.92 -30.36
N THR A 193 5.98 21.10 -29.12
CA THR A 193 6.70 20.07 -28.35
C THR A 193 5.82 18.84 -28.11
N LEU A 194 4.53 19.05 -27.78
CA LEU A 194 3.57 17.95 -27.60
C LEU A 194 3.27 17.22 -28.92
N ARG A 195 3.17 17.96 -30.04
CA ARG A 195 2.94 17.40 -31.38
C ARG A 195 4.14 16.64 -31.94
N GLN A 196 5.35 16.95 -31.46
CA GLN A 196 6.59 16.27 -31.85
C GLN A 196 6.84 14.98 -31.06
N LEU A 197 6.02 14.67 -30.03
CA LEU A 197 6.14 13.40 -29.32
C LEU A 197 5.85 12.22 -30.27
N PRO A 198 6.67 11.16 -30.26
CA PRO A 198 6.41 9.97 -31.07
C PRO A 198 5.02 9.40 -30.76
N PRO A 199 4.24 8.96 -31.77
CA PRO A 199 2.91 8.36 -31.54
C PRO A 199 2.93 7.20 -30.54
N ARG A 200 4.02 6.43 -30.53
CA ARG A 200 4.26 5.32 -29.58
C ARG A 200 4.23 5.75 -28.11
N THR A 201 4.60 6.99 -27.80
CA THR A 201 4.57 7.51 -26.43
C THR A 201 3.14 7.52 -25.90
N TRP A 202 2.17 7.88 -26.75
CA TRP A 202 0.75 7.91 -26.40
C TRP A 202 0.17 6.52 -26.17
N TRP A 203 0.68 5.49 -26.86
CA TRP A 203 0.26 4.10 -26.66
C TRP A 203 0.53 3.57 -25.26
N TRP A 204 1.53 4.11 -24.54
CA TRP A 204 1.81 3.72 -23.16
C TRP A 204 1.23 4.72 -22.16
N LEU A 205 1.31 6.02 -22.46
CA LEU A 205 0.82 7.08 -21.57
C LEU A 205 -0.69 6.98 -21.31
N LEU A 206 -1.51 6.80 -22.36
CA LEU A 206 -2.96 6.81 -22.21
C LEU A 206 -3.46 5.58 -21.43
N PRO A 207 -3.04 4.34 -21.73
CA PRO A 207 -3.44 3.18 -20.92
C PRO A 207 -2.93 3.25 -19.50
N LEU A 208 -1.69 3.73 -19.26
CA LEU A 208 -1.15 3.87 -17.91
C LEU A 208 -1.94 4.92 -17.11
N ALA A 209 -2.21 6.08 -17.68
CA ALA A 209 -3.02 7.12 -17.05
C ALA A 209 -4.45 6.62 -16.78
N GLY A 210 -5.04 5.87 -17.71
CA GLY A 210 -6.33 5.21 -17.54
C GLY A 210 -6.32 4.21 -16.38
N ALA A 211 -5.35 3.30 -16.36
CA ALA A 211 -5.19 2.30 -15.30
C ALA A 211 -4.98 2.95 -13.92
N LEU A 212 -4.12 3.97 -13.84
CA LEU A 212 -3.90 4.73 -12.60
C LEU A 212 -5.16 5.49 -12.18
N SER A 213 -5.92 6.06 -13.12
CA SER A 213 -7.19 6.73 -12.83
C SER A 213 -8.25 5.77 -12.31
N LEU A 214 -8.25 4.52 -12.78
CA LEU A 214 -9.14 3.47 -12.26
C LEU A 214 -8.71 3.05 -10.85
N ALA A 215 -7.41 2.83 -10.64
CA ALA A 215 -6.87 2.36 -9.36
C ALA A 215 -6.85 3.43 -8.25
N LEU A 216 -6.63 4.70 -8.62
CA LEU A 216 -6.35 5.81 -7.71
C LEU A 216 -7.38 6.96 -7.91
N PRO A 217 -8.45 7.04 -7.10
CA PRO A 217 -9.51 8.04 -7.30
C PRO A 217 -9.02 9.48 -7.22
N VAL A 218 -8.09 9.78 -6.32
CA VAL A 218 -7.52 11.14 -6.19
C VAL A 218 -6.70 11.51 -7.43
N PHE A 219 -5.94 10.55 -8.00
CA PHE A 219 -5.22 10.77 -9.24
C PHE A 219 -6.18 11.10 -10.38
N ARG A 220 -7.29 10.36 -10.52
CA ARG A 220 -8.34 10.62 -11.53
C ARG A 220 -8.83 12.07 -11.47
N TRP A 221 -9.21 12.55 -10.29
CA TRP A 221 -9.74 13.90 -10.13
C TRP A 221 -8.67 14.97 -10.31
N SER A 222 -7.46 14.74 -9.82
CA SER A 222 -6.34 15.67 -10.04
C SER A 222 -5.96 15.80 -11.51
N LEU A 223 -5.97 14.68 -12.26
CA LEU A 223 -5.72 14.65 -13.69
C LEU A 223 -6.84 15.34 -14.47
N ALA A 224 -8.11 15.09 -14.11
CA ALA A 224 -9.25 15.75 -14.73
C ALA A 224 -9.21 17.28 -14.54
N LEU A 225 -8.89 17.73 -13.31
CA LEU A 225 -8.71 19.15 -13.01
C LEU A 225 -7.56 19.76 -13.82
N PHE A 226 -6.41 19.09 -13.86
CA PHE A 226 -5.25 19.53 -14.63
C PHE A 226 -5.57 19.66 -16.13
N ILE A 227 -6.22 18.64 -16.72
CA ILE A 227 -6.64 18.67 -18.12
C ILE A 227 -7.64 19.82 -18.35
N GLY A 228 -8.60 20.02 -17.44
CA GLY A 228 -9.56 21.13 -17.53
C GLY A 228 -8.88 22.50 -17.54
N ILE A 229 -7.93 22.73 -16.64
CA ILE A 229 -7.13 23.97 -16.59
C ILE A 229 -6.36 24.17 -17.89
N GLU A 230 -5.71 23.13 -18.41
CA GLU A 230 -4.90 23.25 -19.62
C GLU A 230 -5.78 23.47 -20.87
N VAL A 231 -6.95 22.82 -20.95
CA VAL A 231 -7.92 23.08 -22.02
C VAL A 231 -8.40 24.54 -21.99
N VAL A 232 -8.78 25.05 -20.82
CA VAL A 232 -9.18 26.46 -20.66
C VAL A 232 -8.05 27.39 -21.10
N ARG A 233 -6.82 27.16 -20.63
CA ARG A 233 -5.64 27.94 -21.02
C ARG A 233 -5.43 27.92 -22.54
N LEU A 234 -5.51 26.75 -23.18
CA LEU A 234 -5.34 26.61 -24.62
C LEU A 234 -6.46 27.27 -25.43
N CYS A 235 -7.68 27.32 -24.90
CA CYS A 235 -8.79 28.07 -25.49
C CYS A 235 -8.62 29.59 -25.35
N LEU A 236 -7.99 30.06 -24.28
CA LEU A 236 -7.73 31.49 -24.02
C LEU A 236 -6.48 32.03 -24.73
N GLU A 237 -5.49 31.18 -25.02
CA GLU A 237 -4.31 31.55 -25.81
C GLU A 237 -4.70 31.86 -27.26
N LYS A 238 -4.64 33.15 -27.64
CA LYS A 238 -4.83 33.59 -29.03
C LYS A 238 -3.79 32.91 -29.95
N PRO A 239 -4.17 32.42 -31.14
CA PRO A 239 -3.20 31.93 -32.12
C PRO A 239 -2.19 33.05 -32.43
N ALA A 240 -0.90 32.69 -32.46
CA ALA A 240 0.14 33.63 -32.86
C ALA A 240 -0.19 34.19 -34.25
N PRO A 241 -0.01 35.51 -34.49
CA PRO A 241 -0.19 36.06 -35.83
C PRO A 241 0.70 35.29 -36.80
N ALA A 242 0.11 34.83 -37.90
CA ALA A 242 0.88 34.22 -38.98
C ALA A 242 1.96 35.22 -39.38
N SER A 243 3.23 34.82 -39.29
CA SER A 243 4.33 35.62 -39.84
C SER A 243 4.02 35.87 -41.31
N ALA A 244 3.72 37.12 -41.65
CA ALA A 244 3.58 37.55 -43.04
C ALA A 244 4.90 37.21 -43.75
N ALA A 245 4.81 36.31 -44.72
CA ALA A 245 5.89 36.00 -45.65
C ALA A 245 5.92 37.08 -46.75
#